data_AF-A0A8S0FT80-F1
#
_entry.id   AF-A0A8S0FT80-F1
#
_cell.length_a   1.000
_cell.length_b   1.000
_cell.length_c   1.000
_cell.angle_alpha   90.00
_cell.angle_beta   90.00
_cell.angle_gamma   90.00
#
_symmetry.space_group_name_H-M   'P 1'
#
loop_
_entity.id
_entity.type
_entity.pdbx_description
1 polymer ?
#
loop_
_entity_poly.entity_id
_entity_poly.type
_entity_poly.pdbx_seq_one_letter_code
_entity_poly.pdbx_strand_id
1 'polypeptide(L)'
;MRLDELIASQQAGVIGWQVCRELAGVERIYAMRKKAVGLLGNAKGAAKPIPFAEDTCVPPEHLADYIAEFRALLDSHGLSYGMFGHVDAGVLHVRPALDMCDPQQEILMKQISDDVVALTAKYGGLLWGEHGKGFRAEYSPAFFGEELVPFAELRKVKAAFDPHNRLNPGKICPPEGLDAPMMKVDAVKRGTFDRQIPIAVRQQWRGAMECNGNGLCFNFDARSPMCPSMKITQNRIHSPKGRATLVREWLRLLADRGVDPLKLEQELPESGVSLRTLIARTRNSWHANKGEYDFSHEVKEAMSGCLACKACSTQ
;
A
#
# COMPACT_ATOMS: atom_id res chain seq x y z
N MET A 1 -6.62 24.84 -34.84
CA MET A 1 -7.14 24.87 -33.45
C MET A 1 -5.95 25.12 -32.53
N ARG A 2 -6.09 25.78 -31.36
CA ARG A 2 -4.94 26.14 -30.49
C ARG A 2 -3.96 24.97 -30.20
N LEU A 3 -4.46 23.73 -30.13
CA LEU A 3 -3.62 22.54 -29.94
C LEU A 3 -2.77 22.18 -31.17
N ASP A 4 -3.25 22.40 -32.39
CA ASP A 4 -2.49 22.14 -33.62
C ASP A 4 -1.29 23.08 -33.74
N GLU A 5 -1.48 24.34 -33.35
CA GLU A 5 -0.41 25.36 -33.31
C GLU A 5 0.66 24.99 -32.27
N LEU A 6 0.25 24.50 -31.10
CA LEU A 6 1.18 24.03 -30.06
C LEU A 6 1.98 22.81 -30.51
N ILE A 7 1.37 21.87 -31.24
CA ILE A 7 2.06 20.70 -31.80
C ILE A 7 3.05 21.15 -32.88
N ALA A 8 2.62 22.00 -33.81
CA ALA A 8 3.47 22.49 -34.90
C ALA A 8 4.67 23.30 -34.39
N SER A 9 4.49 24.06 -33.31
CA SER A 9 5.54 24.84 -32.66
C SER A 9 6.36 24.07 -31.62
N GLN A 10 6.03 22.79 -31.35
CA GLN A 10 6.64 21.97 -30.30
C GLN A 10 6.61 22.64 -28.91
N GLN A 11 5.55 23.38 -28.64
CA GLN A 11 5.38 24.13 -27.39
C GLN A 11 4.50 23.36 -26.39
N ALA A 12 4.71 23.64 -25.09
CA ALA A 12 3.94 23.08 -23.98
C ALA A 12 3.94 21.53 -23.87
N GLY A 13 4.82 20.84 -24.60
CA GLY A 13 4.95 19.38 -24.55
C GLY A 13 3.77 18.61 -25.16
N VAL A 14 2.93 19.28 -25.97
CA VAL A 14 1.77 18.63 -26.61
C VAL A 14 2.26 17.80 -27.80
N ILE A 15 2.08 16.48 -27.72
CA ILE A 15 2.50 15.53 -28.78
C ILE A 15 1.38 15.10 -29.72
N GLY A 16 0.12 15.38 -29.37
CA GLY A 16 -1.05 14.97 -30.16
C GLY A 16 -2.36 15.20 -29.41
N TRP A 17 -3.48 15.14 -30.14
CA TRP A 17 -4.82 15.14 -29.55
C TRP A 17 -5.75 14.26 -30.40
N GLN A 18 -6.78 13.71 -29.76
CA GLN A 18 -7.84 12.97 -30.44
C GLN A 18 -9.16 13.21 -29.71
N VAL A 19 -10.23 13.47 -30.47
CA VAL A 19 -11.60 13.55 -29.93
C VAL A 19 -12.31 12.23 -30.22
N CYS A 20 -12.74 11.54 -29.16
CA CYS A 20 -13.51 10.31 -29.27
C CYS A 20 -15.01 10.60 -29.07
N ARG A 21 -15.83 10.33 -30.09
CA ARG A 21 -17.29 10.49 -30.02
C ARG A 21 -18.03 9.15 -29.90
N GLU A 22 -17.40 8.05 -30.31
CA GLU A 22 -17.96 6.71 -30.20
C GLU A 22 -17.82 6.16 -28.78
N LEU A 23 -18.87 5.48 -28.29
CA LEU A 23 -18.90 4.90 -26.95
C LEU A 23 -17.68 4.00 -26.69
N ALA A 24 -17.34 3.12 -27.63
CA ALA A 24 -16.18 2.23 -27.51
C ALA A 24 -14.83 2.99 -27.42
N GLY A 25 -14.73 4.18 -27.99
CA GLY A 25 -13.56 5.05 -27.85
C GLY A 25 -13.50 5.73 -26.48
N VAL A 26 -14.63 6.25 -26.01
CA VAL A 26 -14.77 6.87 -24.68
C VAL A 26 -14.46 5.85 -23.57
N GLU A 27 -15.03 4.65 -23.65
CA GLU A 27 -14.80 3.58 -22.68
C GLU A 27 -13.34 3.15 -22.62
N ARG A 28 -12.62 3.12 -23.75
CA ARG A 28 -11.18 2.81 -23.79
C ARG A 28 -10.35 3.86 -23.05
N ILE A 29 -10.62 5.15 -23.27
CA ILE A 29 -9.93 6.25 -22.56
C ILE A 29 -10.23 6.19 -21.06
N TYR A 30 -11.49 5.97 -20.69
CA TYR A 30 -11.88 5.89 -19.28
C TYR A 30 -11.29 4.66 -18.61
N ALA A 31 -11.22 3.52 -19.31
CA ALA A 31 -10.56 2.32 -18.83
C ALA A 31 -9.06 2.57 -18.60
N MET A 32 -8.38 3.31 -19.47
CA MET A 32 -6.98 3.71 -19.28
C MET A 32 -6.82 4.53 -17.99
N ARG A 33 -7.63 5.58 -17.79
CA ARG A 33 -7.59 6.41 -16.57
C ARG A 33 -7.90 5.60 -15.30
N LYS A 34 -8.85 4.66 -15.37
CA LYS A 34 -9.18 3.76 -14.25
C LYS A 34 -8.02 2.80 -13.93
N LYS A 35 -7.29 2.33 -14.94
CA LYS A 35 -6.15 1.41 -14.77
C LYS A 35 -4.84 2.09 -14.38
N ALA A 36 -4.71 3.41 -14.55
CA ALA A 36 -3.47 4.16 -14.29
C ALA A 36 -2.87 3.87 -12.91
N VAL A 37 -3.70 3.75 -11.87
CA VAL A 37 -3.25 3.46 -10.50
C VAL A 37 -2.64 2.05 -10.39
N GLY A 38 -3.25 1.05 -11.02
CA GLY A 38 -2.72 -0.32 -11.06
C GLY A 38 -1.42 -0.40 -11.87
N LEU A 39 -1.35 0.33 -12.99
CA LEU A 39 -0.14 0.42 -13.82
C LEU A 39 1.04 1.05 -13.08
N LEU A 40 0.80 2.12 -12.30
CA LEU A 40 1.82 2.72 -11.43
C LEU A 40 2.34 1.71 -10.39
N GLY A 41 1.48 0.85 -9.84
CA GLY A 41 1.87 -0.20 -8.90
C GLY A 41 2.81 -1.25 -9.51
N ASN A 42 2.78 -1.44 -10.84
CA ASN A 42 3.62 -2.38 -11.57
C ASN A 42 4.92 -1.75 -12.10
N ALA A 43 5.30 -0.57 -11.61
CA ALA A 43 6.57 0.07 -11.95
C ALA A 43 7.77 -0.86 -11.64
N LYS A 44 8.75 -0.93 -12.55
CA LYS A 44 9.96 -1.72 -12.35
C LYS A 44 10.88 -1.04 -11.33
N GLY A 45 11.62 -1.84 -10.56
CA GLY A 45 12.58 -1.35 -9.56
C GLY A 45 12.17 -1.66 -8.13
N ALA A 46 13.09 -1.39 -7.19
CA ALA A 46 12.86 -1.54 -5.75
C ALA A 46 11.99 -0.41 -5.20
N ALA A 47 12.20 0.82 -5.69
CA ALA A 47 11.33 1.95 -5.38
C ALA A 47 9.96 1.76 -6.04
N LYS A 48 8.90 1.90 -5.26
CA LYS A 48 7.50 1.75 -5.71
C LYS A 48 6.72 3.02 -5.44
N PRO A 49 5.78 3.44 -6.31
CA PRO A 49 4.89 4.56 -6.03
C PRO A 49 3.99 4.26 -4.83
N ILE A 50 4.14 5.03 -3.75
CA ILE A 50 3.43 4.80 -2.48
C ILE A 50 2.40 5.91 -2.24
N PRO A 51 1.17 5.55 -1.80
CA PRO A 51 0.10 6.49 -1.50
C PRO A 51 0.26 7.16 -0.13
N PHE A 52 1.32 7.95 0.10
CA PHE A 52 1.52 8.66 1.37
C PHE A 52 1.30 10.17 1.28
N ALA A 53 1.52 10.76 0.10
CA ALA A 53 1.32 12.17 -0.20
C ALA A 53 0.19 12.38 -1.23
N GLU A 54 -0.85 11.53 -1.19
CA GLU A 54 -2.00 11.60 -2.09
C GLU A 54 -3.18 12.33 -1.45
N ASP A 55 -4.17 12.67 -2.29
CA ASP A 55 -5.50 13.15 -1.91
C ASP A 55 -5.53 14.55 -1.27
N THR A 56 -4.61 15.41 -1.69
CA THR A 56 -4.58 16.83 -1.29
C THR A 56 -5.60 17.62 -2.11
N CYS A 57 -6.41 18.43 -1.46
CA CYS A 57 -7.42 19.28 -2.10
C CYS A 57 -7.06 20.75 -1.87
N VAL A 58 -6.93 21.54 -2.93
CA VAL A 58 -6.71 22.99 -2.87
C VAL A 58 -7.76 23.72 -3.74
N PRO A 59 -8.07 25.00 -3.47
CA PRO A 59 -8.94 25.77 -4.33
C PRO A 59 -8.48 25.70 -5.80
N PRO A 60 -9.36 25.40 -6.78
CA PRO A 60 -8.96 25.19 -8.18
C PRO A 60 -8.17 26.35 -8.80
N GLU A 61 -8.43 27.58 -8.35
CA GLU A 61 -7.71 28.79 -8.74
C GLU A 61 -6.22 28.77 -8.38
N HIS A 62 -5.83 28.03 -7.35
CA HIS A 62 -4.46 27.88 -6.87
C HIS A 62 -3.80 26.56 -7.32
N LEU A 63 -4.55 25.68 -7.98
CA LEU A 63 -4.09 24.33 -8.30
C LEU A 63 -2.86 24.31 -9.20
N ALA A 64 -2.75 25.24 -10.16
CA ALA A 64 -1.60 25.29 -11.06
C ALA A 64 -0.30 25.62 -10.33
N ASP A 65 -0.32 26.64 -9.46
CA ASP A 65 0.83 27.04 -8.65
C ASP A 65 1.19 25.96 -7.63
N TYR A 66 0.16 25.36 -6.99
CA TYR A 66 0.33 24.24 -6.09
C TYR A 66 1.03 23.05 -6.76
N ILE A 67 0.61 22.67 -7.97
CA ILE A 67 1.26 21.59 -8.74
C ILE A 67 2.72 21.96 -9.04
N ALA A 68 3.02 23.20 -9.42
CA ALA A 68 4.38 23.64 -9.72
C ALA A 68 5.29 23.53 -8.50
N GLU A 69 4.85 24.03 -7.33
CA GLU A 69 5.63 23.95 -6.09
C GLU A 69 5.75 22.52 -5.56
N PHE A 70 4.70 21.71 -5.67
CA PHE A 70 4.76 20.29 -5.26
C PHE A 70 5.74 19.52 -6.15
N ARG A 71 5.74 19.76 -7.47
CA ARG A 71 6.74 19.17 -8.35
C ARG A 71 8.16 19.60 -7.97
N ALA A 72 8.38 20.89 -7.73
CA ALA A 72 9.68 21.38 -7.29
C ALA A 72 10.16 20.73 -5.98
N LEU A 73 9.25 20.53 -5.02
CA LEU A 73 9.53 19.81 -3.77
C LEU A 73 10.01 18.38 -4.06
N LEU A 74 9.26 17.61 -4.85
CA LEU A 74 9.62 16.22 -5.16
C LEU A 74 10.89 16.11 -6.01
N ASP A 75 11.06 17.02 -6.97
CA ASP A 75 12.24 17.10 -7.83
C ASP A 75 13.50 17.45 -7.00
N SER A 76 13.37 18.29 -5.96
CA SER A 76 14.47 18.63 -5.05
C SER A 76 15.00 17.43 -4.26
N HIS A 77 14.14 16.43 -4.02
CA HIS A 77 14.50 15.16 -3.39
C HIS A 77 14.90 14.08 -4.42
N GLY A 78 14.93 14.40 -5.72
CA GLY A 78 15.32 13.47 -6.78
C GLY A 78 14.34 12.30 -6.97
N LEU A 79 13.07 12.48 -6.61
CA LEU A 79 12.08 11.40 -6.65
C LEU A 79 11.38 11.32 -8.00
N SER A 80 11.14 10.09 -8.46
CA SER A 80 10.17 9.83 -9.51
C SER A 80 8.76 9.74 -8.92
N TYR A 81 7.74 10.29 -9.57
CA TYR A 81 6.38 10.29 -9.04
C TYR A 81 5.32 10.18 -10.14
N GLY A 82 4.19 9.58 -9.78
CA GLY A 82 2.96 9.67 -10.55
C GLY A 82 2.04 10.75 -9.99
N MET A 83 1.49 11.60 -10.85
CA MET A 83 0.54 12.65 -10.47
C MET A 83 -0.71 12.55 -11.34
N PHE A 84 -1.87 12.48 -10.71
CA PHE A 84 -3.20 12.42 -11.34
C PHE A 84 -4.22 13.04 -10.40
N GLY A 85 -5.42 13.38 -10.86
CA GLY A 85 -6.35 14.12 -9.99
C GLY A 85 -7.74 14.30 -10.59
N HIS A 86 -8.56 15.02 -9.84
CA HIS A 86 -9.85 15.59 -10.24
C HIS A 86 -9.66 17.11 -10.22
N VAL A 87 -9.20 17.64 -11.35
CA VAL A 87 -8.81 19.06 -11.51
C VAL A 87 -9.98 20.00 -11.23
N ASP A 88 -11.18 19.57 -11.59
CA ASP A 88 -12.45 20.26 -11.35
C ASP A 88 -12.76 20.44 -9.85
N ALA A 89 -12.36 19.48 -9.02
CA ALA A 89 -12.55 19.52 -7.58
C ALA A 89 -11.31 20.01 -6.81
N GLY A 90 -10.22 20.37 -7.51
CA GLY A 90 -8.97 20.75 -6.86
C GLY A 90 -8.22 19.60 -6.17
N VAL A 91 -8.61 18.34 -6.44
CA VAL A 91 -8.05 17.15 -5.78
C VAL A 91 -6.89 16.58 -6.59
N LEU A 92 -5.75 16.41 -5.93
CA LEU A 92 -4.53 15.86 -6.51
C LEU A 92 -4.08 14.60 -5.77
N HIS A 93 -3.79 13.56 -6.55
CA HIS A 93 -3.26 12.28 -6.12
C HIS A 93 -1.80 12.17 -6.58
N VAL A 94 -0.87 12.26 -5.63
CA VAL A 94 0.56 12.16 -5.89
C VAL A 94 1.13 10.92 -5.22
N ARG A 95 1.90 10.14 -5.99
CA ARG A 95 2.53 8.90 -5.52
C ARG A 95 4.02 8.94 -5.82
N PRO A 96 4.85 9.46 -4.89
CA PRO A 96 6.29 9.38 -4.98
C PRO A 96 6.78 7.93 -4.89
N ALA A 97 7.80 7.60 -5.67
CA ALA A 97 8.42 6.29 -5.69
C ALA A 97 9.52 6.20 -4.63
N LEU A 98 9.33 5.34 -3.63
CA LEU A 98 10.30 5.11 -2.54
C LEU A 98 10.49 3.60 -2.29
N ASP A 99 11.67 3.21 -1.83
CA ASP A 99 11.96 1.89 -1.30
C ASP A 99 11.81 1.91 0.24
N MET A 100 10.71 1.36 0.76
CA MET A 100 10.48 1.30 2.21
C MET A 100 11.36 0.30 2.95
N CYS A 101 12.14 -0.52 2.23
CA CYS A 101 13.16 -1.35 2.85
C CYS A 101 14.43 -0.55 3.19
N ASP A 102 14.62 0.63 2.58
CA ASP A 102 15.69 1.56 2.88
C ASP A 102 15.29 2.46 4.08
N PRO A 103 16.00 2.39 5.22
CA PRO A 103 15.72 3.24 6.37
C PRO A 103 15.80 4.74 6.09
N GLN A 104 16.68 5.18 5.19
CA GLN A 104 16.82 6.61 4.86
C GLN A 104 15.60 7.12 4.09
N GLN A 105 15.07 6.30 3.17
CA GLN A 105 13.86 6.64 2.43
C GLN A 105 12.60 6.59 3.29
N GLU A 106 12.58 5.77 4.35
CA GLU A 106 11.51 5.83 5.35
C GLU A 106 11.51 7.16 6.13
N ILE A 107 12.69 7.70 6.47
CA ILE A 107 12.81 9.03 7.08
C ILE A 107 12.37 10.12 6.09
N LEU A 108 12.82 10.02 4.84
CA LEU A 108 12.44 10.93 3.77
C LEU A 108 10.92 10.96 3.54
N MET A 109 10.24 9.81 3.64
CA MET A 109 8.78 9.74 3.56
C MET A 109 8.11 10.65 4.60
N LYS A 110 8.62 10.67 5.85
CA LYS A 110 8.08 11.53 6.91
C LYS A 110 8.32 13.01 6.60
N GLN A 111 9.55 13.36 6.18
CA GLN A 111 9.91 14.73 5.81
C GLN A 111 8.99 15.27 4.71
N ILE A 112 8.86 14.53 3.61
CA ILE A 112 7.97 14.91 2.50
C ILE A 112 6.51 15.00 2.97
N SER A 113 6.07 14.12 3.88
CA SER A 113 4.70 14.21 4.41
C SER A 113 4.47 15.53 5.15
N ASP A 114 5.44 15.97 5.96
CA ASP A 114 5.38 17.24 6.69
C ASP A 114 5.43 18.44 5.73
N ASP A 115 6.32 18.41 4.74
CA ASP A 115 6.46 19.46 3.74
C ASP A 115 5.20 19.61 2.89
N VAL A 116 4.57 18.49 2.51
CA VAL A 116 3.30 18.49 1.78
C VAL A 116 2.16 19.01 2.64
N VAL A 117 2.15 18.72 3.94
CA VAL A 117 1.18 19.29 4.88
C VAL A 117 1.32 20.81 4.94
N ALA A 118 2.54 21.32 5.11
CA ALA A 118 2.83 22.74 5.13
C ALA A 118 2.47 23.43 3.80
N LEU A 119 2.81 22.81 2.67
CA LEU A 119 2.47 23.30 1.33
C LEU A 119 0.96 23.35 1.13
N THR A 120 0.24 22.31 1.52
CA THR A 120 -1.22 22.27 1.38
C THR A 120 -1.88 23.35 2.24
N ALA A 121 -1.40 23.55 3.47
CA ALA A 121 -1.88 24.61 4.35
C ALA A 121 -1.60 26.02 3.79
N LYS A 122 -0.43 26.25 3.15
CA LYS A 122 -0.09 27.53 2.49
C LYS A 122 -1.13 27.96 1.45
N TYR A 123 -1.74 27.01 0.74
CA TYR A 123 -2.77 27.28 -0.27
C TYR A 123 -4.20 27.17 0.26
N GLY A 124 -4.39 27.11 1.59
CA GLY A 124 -5.71 26.99 2.21
C GLY A 124 -6.42 25.66 1.91
N GLY A 125 -5.65 24.63 1.59
CA GLY A 125 -6.15 23.31 1.22
C GLY A 125 -6.38 22.36 2.38
N LEU A 126 -6.84 21.16 2.05
CA LEU A 126 -7.05 20.03 2.95
C LEU A 126 -6.19 18.85 2.53
N LEU A 127 -5.69 18.10 3.51
CA LEU A 127 -4.87 16.91 3.28
C LEU A 127 -5.65 15.69 2.76
N TRP A 128 -6.99 15.75 2.82
CA TRP A 128 -7.89 14.65 2.48
C TRP A 128 -9.10 15.17 1.70
N GLY A 129 -9.17 14.84 0.42
CA GLY A 129 -10.35 15.06 -0.42
C GLY A 129 -11.34 13.88 -0.36
N GLU A 130 -10.87 12.68 -0.72
CA GLU A 130 -11.71 11.50 -0.99
C GLU A 130 -11.33 10.25 -0.17
N HIS A 131 -10.04 10.03 0.10
CA HIS A 131 -9.50 8.78 0.62
C HIS A 131 -9.50 8.68 2.15
N GLY A 132 -9.88 9.76 2.84
CA GLY A 132 -10.01 9.82 4.30
C GLY A 132 -8.69 9.85 5.06
N LYS A 133 -8.77 9.97 6.39
CA LYS A 133 -7.63 10.33 7.26
C LYS A 133 -6.69 9.16 7.60
N GLY A 134 -7.23 7.95 7.68
CA GLY A 134 -6.48 6.70 7.84
C GLY A 134 -5.31 6.76 8.82
N PHE A 135 -4.11 6.45 8.32
CA PHE A 135 -2.83 6.43 9.04
C PHE A 135 -2.09 7.78 9.05
N ARG A 136 -2.66 8.83 8.44
CA ARG A 136 -2.12 10.21 8.44
C ARG A 136 -2.83 11.07 9.49
N ALA A 137 -3.50 10.43 10.44
CA ALA A 137 -4.37 11.09 11.39
C ALA A 137 -3.61 11.91 12.45
N GLU A 138 -2.28 11.80 12.52
CA GLU A 138 -1.45 12.72 13.31
C GLU A 138 -1.62 14.19 12.88
N TYR A 139 -1.93 14.46 11.62
CA TYR A 139 -2.16 15.83 11.13
C TYR A 139 -3.58 16.33 11.38
N SER A 140 -4.50 15.48 11.87
CA SER A 140 -5.91 15.86 12.09
C SER A 140 -6.07 17.15 12.89
N PRO A 141 -5.36 17.37 14.01
CA PRO A 141 -5.54 18.59 14.80
C PRO A 141 -5.18 19.87 14.02
N ALA A 142 -4.18 19.83 13.14
CA ALA A 142 -3.75 21.00 12.38
C ALA A 142 -4.78 21.44 11.33
N PHE A 143 -5.50 20.50 10.71
CA PHE A 143 -6.52 20.79 9.70
C PHE A 143 -7.92 21.01 10.29
N PHE A 144 -8.20 20.43 11.45
CA PHE A 144 -9.45 20.71 12.17
C PHE A 144 -9.34 21.92 13.08
N GLY A 145 -8.15 22.46 13.38
CA GLY A 145 -7.97 23.62 14.25
C GLY A 145 -8.47 23.41 15.68
N GLU A 146 -8.21 24.40 16.55
CA GLU A 146 -8.75 24.43 17.92
C GLU A 146 -10.14 25.07 17.98
N GLU A 147 -10.42 26.04 17.10
CA GLU A 147 -11.70 26.78 17.07
C GLU A 147 -12.85 25.99 16.46
N LEU A 148 -12.53 25.06 15.56
CA LEU A 148 -13.50 24.14 15.00
C LEU A 148 -13.75 23.04 16.04
N VAL A 149 -14.76 23.35 16.87
CA VAL A 149 -15.70 22.43 17.54
C VAL A 149 -15.69 20.98 16.99
N PRO A 150 -15.66 20.72 15.66
CA PRO A 150 -15.46 19.41 15.06
C PRO A 150 -14.50 18.42 15.74
N PHE A 151 -13.28 18.78 16.15
CA PHE A 151 -12.38 17.72 16.68
C PHE A 151 -12.92 17.19 18.02
N ALA A 152 -13.32 18.07 18.93
CA ALA A 152 -13.96 17.67 20.19
C ALA A 152 -15.29 16.93 19.95
N GLU A 153 -16.12 17.39 19.02
CA GLU A 153 -17.38 16.71 18.68
C GLU A 153 -17.16 15.33 18.05
N LEU A 154 -16.14 15.17 17.20
CA LEU A 154 -15.76 13.86 16.66
C LEU A 154 -15.36 12.90 17.78
N ARG A 155 -14.65 13.39 18.80
CA ARG A 155 -14.29 12.60 19.98
C ARG A 155 -15.53 12.20 20.81
N LYS A 156 -16.53 13.06 20.93
CA LYS A 156 -17.83 12.75 21.57
C LYS A 156 -18.58 11.67 20.83
N VAL A 157 -18.68 11.79 19.50
CA VAL A 157 -19.29 10.75 18.65
C VAL A 157 -18.53 9.43 18.81
N LYS A 158 -17.20 9.46 18.78
CA LYS A 158 -16.37 8.26 19.00
C LYS A 158 -16.60 7.64 20.38
N ALA A 159 -16.72 8.45 21.43
CA ALA A 159 -17.01 7.98 22.79
C ALA A 159 -18.39 7.32 22.91
N ALA A 160 -19.41 7.86 22.23
CA ALA A 160 -20.76 7.30 22.26
C ALA A 160 -20.84 5.89 21.65
N PHE A 161 -20.08 5.62 20.58
CA PHE A 161 -20.12 4.33 19.87
C PHE A 161 -18.98 3.37 20.22
N ASP A 162 -17.87 3.86 20.78
CA ASP A 162 -16.68 3.07 21.11
C ASP A 162 -15.93 3.65 22.33
N PRO A 163 -16.54 3.62 23.53
CA PRO A 163 -15.99 4.23 24.74
C PRO A 163 -14.67 3.60 25.18
N HIS A 164 -14.40 2.35 24.77
CA HIS A 164 -13.17 1.62 25.09
C HIS A 164 -12.13 1.66 23.97
N ASN A 165 -12.35 2.48 22.93
CA ASN A 165 -11.43 2.68 21.80
C ASN A 165 -10.96 1.37 21.12
N ARG A 166 -11.87 0.40 20.93
CA ARG A 166 -11.56 -0.92 20.36
C ARG A 166 -11.60 -0.92 18.83
N LEU A 167 -12.32 0.02 18.22
CA LEU A 167 -12.54 0.07 16.78
C LEU A 167 -11.55 1.01 16.11
N ASN A 168 -10.52 0.47 15.44
CA ASN A 168 -9.49 1.24 14.71
C ASN A 168 -8.82 2.35 15.57
N PRO A 169 -8.20 2.01 16.71
CA PRO A 169 -7.48 2.99 17.53
C PRO A 169 -6.36 3.69 16.74
N GLY A 170 -6.10 4.94 17.09
CA GLY A 170 -5.05 5.77 16.49
C GLY A 170 -5.40 6.37 15.12
N LYS A 171 -6.61 6.12 14.58
CA LYS A 171 -7.10 6.69 13.32
C LYS A 171 -8.21 7.70 13.58
N ILE A 172 -8.26 8.76 12.76
CA ILE A 172 -9.23 9.87 12.83
C ILE A 172 -9.14 10.67 14.15
N CYS A 173 -9.60 10.09 15.27
CA CYS A 173 -9.59 10.69 16.61
C CYS A 173 -9.84 9.60 17.69
N PRO A 174 -9.31 9.76 18.92
CA PRO A 174 -9.66 8.91 20.06
C PRO A 174 -10.99 9.35 20.71
N PRO A 175 -11.65 8.52 21.53
CA PRO A 175 -12.86 8.95 22.25
C PRO A 175 -12.55 10.08 23.26
N GLU A 176 -13.57 10.90 23.55
CA GLU A 176 -13.50 11.89 24.63
C GLU A 176 -13.20 11.21 25.99
N GLY A 177 -12.39 11.85 26.83
CA GLY A 177 -11.98 11.31 28.14
C GLY A 177 -10.82 10.30 28.11
N LEU A 178 -10.39 9.83 26.94
CA LEU A 178 -9.17 9.03 26.80
C LEU A 178 -8.09 9.79 26.02
N ASP A 179 -6.92 9.95 26.63
CA ASP A 179 -5.73 10.43 25.92
C ASP A 179 -4.98 9.26 25.27
N ALA A 180 -5.51 8.80 24.12
CA ALA A 180 -4.90 7.73 23.35
C ALA A 180 -4.10 8.31 22.17
N PRO A 181 -2.87 7.80 21.91
CA PRO A 181 -2.01 8.35 20.88
C PRO A 181 -2.58 8.12 19.48
N MET A 182 -2.39 9.11 18.61
CA MET A 182 -2.66 8.99 17.18
C MET A 182 -1.54 8.19 16.50
N MET A 183 -1.89 7.47 15.43
CA MET A 183 -0.89 6.78 14.64
C MET A 183 -0.04 7.81 13.89
N LYS A 184 1.26 7.74 14.13
CA LYS A 184 2.25 8.59 13.48
C LYS A 184 2.64 8.06 12.11
N VAL A 185 3.02 8.96 11.19
CA VAL A 185 3.48 8.55 9.85
C VAL A 185 4.81 7.80 9.92
N ASP A 186 5.63 8.03 10.94
CA ASP A 186 6.90 7.33 11.18
C ASP A 186 6.74 5.99 11.95
N ALA A 187 5.51 5.58 12.27
CA ALA A 187 5.26 4.29 12.93
C ALA A 187 5.82 3.11 12.11
N VAL A 188 6.10 1.98 12.79
CA VAL A 188 6.66 0.78 12.16
C VAL A 188 5.79 0.33 10.99
N LYS A 189 6.40 0.26 9.80
CA LYS A 189 5.74 -0.11 8.55
C LYS A 189 6.12 -1.51 8.14
N ARG A 190 5.41 -2.01 7.12
CA ARG A 190 5.74 -3.29 6.49
C ARG A 190 7.20 -3.36 6.03
N GLY A 191 7.72 -2.28 5.44
CA GLY A 191 9.11 -2.22 4.97
C GLY A 191 10.17 -2.40 6.06
N THR A 192 9.84 -2.08 7.32
CA THR A 192 10.72 -2.32 8.48
C THR A 192 10.92 -3.82 8.74
N PHE A 193 9.91 -4.64 8.47
CA PHE A 193 10.00 -6.09 8.58
C PHE A 193 10.59 -6.72 7.32
N ASP A 194 10.19 -6.24 6.14
CA ASP A 194 10.66 -6.80 4.87
C ASP A 194 12.17 -6.65 4.67
N ARG A 195 12.78 -5.58 5.20
CA ARG A 195 14.24 -5.36 5.08
C ARG A 195 15.08 -6.39 5.85
N GLN A 196 14.48 -7.10 6.81
CA GLN A 196 15.13 -8.20 7.53
C GLN A 196 15.32 -9.44 6.63
N ILE A 197 14.57 -9.52 5.52
CA ILE A 197 14.68 -10.61 4.55
C ILE A 197 15.83 -10.30 3.58
N PRO A 198 16.79 -11.24 3.41
CA PRO A 198 17.90 -11.06 2.48
C PRO A 198 17.45 -10.68 1.06
N ILE A 199 18.19 -9.79 0.40
CA ILE A 199 17.83 -9.26 -0.93
C ILE A 199 17.64 -10.39 -1.95
N ALA A 200 18.53 -11.39 -1.95
CA ALA A 200 18.44 -12.55 -2.86
C ALA A 200 17.11 -13.29 -2.70
N VAL A 201 16.70 -13.54 -1.45
CA VAL A 201 15.42 -14.18 -1.12
C VAL A 201 14.25 -13.31 -1.60
N ARG A 202 14.27 -11.99 -1.35
CA ARG A 202 13.22 -11.07 -1.82
C ARG A 202 13.09 -11.07 -3.35
N GLN A 203 14.21 -11.19 -4.06
CA GLN A 203 14.25 -11.21 -5.53
C GLN A 203 13.74 -12.52 -6.13
N GLN A 204 13.84 -13.65 -5.42
CA GLN A 204 13.28 -14.93 -5.85
C GLN A 204 11.79 -15.05 -5.50
N TRP A 205 11.38 -14.48 -4.37
CA TRP A 205 9.99 -14.53 -3.87
C TRP A 205 9.16 -13.28 -4.24
N ARG A 206 9.37 -12.72 -5.45
CA ARG A 206 8.75 -11.45 -5.86
C ARG A 206 7.24 -11.41 -5.73
N GLY A 207 6.53 -12.50 -6.07
CA GLY A 207 5.07 -12.52 -6.02
C GLY A 207 4.48 -12.15 -4.65
N ALA A 208 5.12 -12.56 -3.55
CA ALA A 208 4.71 -12.17 -2.20
C ALA A 208 5.21 -10.76 -1.83
N MET A 209 6.43 -10.41 -2.26
CA MET A 209 7.06 -9.12 -1.95
C MET A 209 6.41 -7.94 -2.69
N GLU A 210 5.88 -8.15 -3.89
CA GLU A 210 5.23 -7.14 -4.73
C GLU A 210 3.79 -6.82 -4.32
N CYS A 211 3.20 -7.58 -3.39
CA CYS A 211 1.90 -7.24 -2.83
C CYS A 211 1.94 -5.84 -2.20
N ASN A 212 1.26 -4.87 -2.84
CA ASN A 212 1.18 -3.48 -2.36
C ASN A 212 0.26 -3.30 -1.14
N GLY A 213 -0.45 -4.35 -0.71
CA GLY A 213 -1.33 -4.30 0.43
C GLY A 213 -2.75 -3.78 0.16
N ASN A 214 -3.14 -3.58 -1.09
CA ASN A 214 -4.51 -3.21 -1.45
C ASN A 214 -5.54 -4.24 -0.92
N GLY A 215 -6.67 -3.74 -0.42
CA GLY A 215 -7.80 -4.54 0.06
C GLY A 215 -8.74 -5.06 -1.03
N LEU A 216 -8.54 -4.77 -2.32
CA LEU A 216 -9.35 -5.30 -3.42
C LEU A 216 -9.43 -6.84 -3.41
N CYS A 217 -8.40 -7.50 -2.89
CA CYS A 217 -8.37 -8.95 -2.69
C CYS A 217 -9.32 -9.47 -1.59
N PHE A 218 -10.10 -8.59 -0.95
CA PHE A 218 -11.18 -8.94 -0.02
C PHE A 218 -12.56 -8.72 -0.63
N ASN A 219 -12.66 -8.71 -1.96
CA ASN A 219 -13.94 -8.55 -2.65
C ASN A 219 -14.91 -9.68 -2.29
N PHE A 220 -16.18 -9.35 -2.08
CA PHE A 220 -17.27 -10.30 -1.79
C PHE A 220 -18.13 -10.64 -3.01
N ASP A 221 -18.00 -9.91 -4.13
CA ASP A 221 -18.76 -10.17 -5.35
C ASP A 221 -18.47 -11.57 -5.92
N ALA A 222 -19.50 -12.41 -6.00
CA ALA A 222 -19.38 -13.79 -6.49
C ALA A 222 -18.86 -13.89 -7.93
N ARG A 223 -19.04 -12.86 -8.76
CA ARG A 223 -18.63 -12.86 -10.18
C ARG A 223 -17.23 -12.33 -10.41
N SER A 224 -16.66 -11.63 -9.43
CA SER A 224 -15.31 -11.08 -9.56
C SER A 224 -14.27 -12.21 -9.48
N PRO A 225 -13.38 -12.36 -10.48
CA PRO A 225 -12.35 -13.39 -10.47
C PRO A 225 -11.40 -13.12 -9.31
N MET A 226 -11.41 -14.01 -8.32
CA MET A 226 -10.57 -13.96 -7.12
C MET A 226 -10.38 -15.38 -6.56
N CYS A 227 -9.47 -15.58 -5.59
CA CYS A 227 -9.26 -16.88 -4.91
C CYS A 227 -10.57 -17.54 -4.44
N PRO A 228 -10.95 -18.69 -5.03
CA PRO A 228 -12.17 -19.40 -4.65
C PRO A 228 -12.18 -19.81 -3.17
N SER A 229 -11.03 -20.20 -2.61
CA SER A 229 -10.93 -20.55 -1.19
C SER A 229 -11.30 -19.41 -0.27
N MET A 230 -10.93 -18.16 -0.56
CA MET A 230 -11.38 -17.00 0.21
C MET A 230 -12.88 -16.74 0.04
N LYS A 231 -13.42 -16.89 -1.18
CA LYS A 231 -14.86 -16.69 -1.44
C LYS A 231 -15.74 -17.67 -0.67
N ILE A 232 -15.31 -18.94 -0.59
CA ILE A 232 -16.05 -20.01 0.09
C ILE A 232 -15.88 -19.91 1.60
N THR A 233 -14.64 -19.78 2.09
CA THR A 233 -14.38 -19.80 3.54
C THR A 233 -14.61 -18.46 4.22
N GLN A 234 -14.65 -17.36 3.46
CA GLN A 234 -14.62 -15.98 3.95
C GLN A 234 -13.41 -15.66 4.86
N ASN A 235 -12.42 -16.54 4.91
CA ASN A 235 -11.22 -16.35 5.71
C ASN A 235 -10.18 -15.56 4.91
N ARG A 236 -9.76 -14.43 5.49
CA ARG A 236 -8.78 -13.50 4.89
C ARG A 236 -7.41 -14.14 4.66
N ILE A 237 -7.05 -15.18 5.43
CA ILE A 237 -5.80 -15.93 5.24
C ILE A 237 -5.73 -16.54 3.83
N HIS A 238 -6.85 -17.03 3.31
CA HIS A 238 -6.91 -17.62 1.96
C HIS A 238 -7.02 -16.59 0.84
N SER A 239 -7.04 -15.30 1.16
CA SER A 239 -6.96 -14.24 0.16
C SER A 239 -5.53 -14.11 -0.40
N PRO A 240 -5.35 -13.56 -1.60
CA PRO A 240 -4.04 -13.25 -2.17
C PRO A 240 -3.16 -12.42 -1.22
N LYS A 241 -3.75 -11.38 -0.61
CA LYS A 241 -3.07 -10.53 0.38
C LYS A 241 -2.70 -11.30 1.64
N GLY A 242 -3.60 -12.15 2.15
CA GLY A 242 -3.36 -12.99 3.32
C GLY A 242 -2.19 -13.95 3.09
N ARG A 243 -2.21 -14.66 1.97
CA ARG A 243 -1.13 -15.55 1.54
C ARG A 243 0.20 -14.84 1.38
N ALA A 244 0.22 -13.70 0.68
CA ALA A 244 1.43 -12.90 0.53
C ALA A 244 1.97 -12.45 1.89
N THR A 245 1.09 -12.06 2.83
CA THR A 245 1.49 -11.63 4.18
C THR A 245 2.08 -12.79 4.98
N LEU A 246 1.46 -13.98 4.95
CA LEU A 246 1.99 -15.18 5.61
C LEU A 246 3.36 -15.57 5.06
N VAL A 247 3.53 -15.57 3.73
CA VAL A 247 4.82 -15.91 3.11
C VAL A 247 5.90 -14.90 3.50
N ARG A 248 5.59 -13.60 3.51
CA ARG A 248 6.54 -12.57 3.95
C ARG A 248 7.00 -12.78 5.39
N GLU A 249 6.05 -13.01 6.30
CA GLU A 249 6.37 -13.24 7.71
C GLU A 249 7.16 -14.53 7.89
N TRP A 250 6.84 -15.57 7.14
CA TRP A 250 7.59 -16.82 7.15
C TRP A 250 9.04 -16.62 6.70
N LEU A 251 9.27 -15.90 5.60
CA LEU A 251 10.61 -15.57 5.12
C LEU A 251 11.39 -14.75 6.14
N ARG A 252 10.73 -13.82 6.84
CA ARG A 252 11.34 -13.04 7.93
C ARG A 252 11.76 -13.92 9.10
N LEU A 253 10.87 -14.81 9.56
CA LEU A 253 11.15 -15.73 10.67
C LEU A 253 12.23 -16.76 10.32
N LEU A 254 12.31 -17.21 9.06
CA LEU A 254 13.42 -18.04 8.59
C LEU A 254 14.75 -17.29 8.61
N ALA A 255 14.76 -16.05 8.11
CA ALA A 255 15.95 -15.20 8.13
C ALA A 255 16.44 -14.93 9.57
N ASP A 256 15.51 -14.67 10.50
CA ASP A 256 15.81 -14.49 11.93
C ASP A 256 16.46 -15.73 12.57
N ARG A 257 16.05 -16.93 12.14
CA ARG A 257 16.64 -18.22 12.57
C ARG A 257 17.91 -18.59 11.79
N GLY A 258 18.38 -17.76 10.86
CA GLY A 258 19.54 -18.04 10.01
C GLY A 258 19.31 -19.15 8.99
N VAL A 259 18.05 -19.47 8.68
CA VAL A 259 17.68 -20.50 7.69
C VAL A 259 17.52 -19.84 6.32
N ASP A 260 18.30 -20.30 5.34
CA ASP A 260 18.19 -19.84 3.96
C ASP A 260 17.17 -20.69 3.19
N PRO A 261 16.00 -20.13 2.81
CA PRO A 261 14.98 -20.88 2.08
C PRO A 261 15.45 -21.33 0.69
N LEU A 262 16.43 -20.65 0.09
CA LEU A 262 16.93 -20.99 -1.25
C LEU A 262 17.81 -22.23 -1.20
N LYS A 263 18.65 -22.35 -0.16
CA LYS A 263 19.41 -23.58 0.11
C LYS A 263 18.47 -24.73 0.45
N LEU A 264 17.45 -24.47 1.27
CA LEU A 264 16.47 -25.48 1.63
C LEU A 264 15.78 -26.07 0.38
N GLU A 265 15.41 -25.21 -0.59
CA GLU A 265 14.83 -25.63 -1.86
C GLU A 265 15.79 -26.50 -2.68
N GLN A 266 17.08 -26.15 -2.74
CA GLN A 266 18.11 -26.94 -3.44
C GLN A 266 18.40 -28.28 -2.76
N GLU A 267 18.30 -28.33 -1.43
CA GLU A 267 18.55 -29.53 -0.63
C GLU A 267 17.33 -30.46 -0.53
N LEU A 268 16.18 -30.09 -1.12
CA LEU A 268 15.02 -30.97 -1.19
C LEU A 268 15.39 -32.24 -1.97
N PRO A 269 15.24 -33.43 -1.38
CA PRO A 269 15.65 -34.66 -2.04
C PRO A 269 14.80 -34.90 -3.29
N GLU A 270 15.42 -34.83 -4.46
CA GLU A 270 14.79 -35.18 -5.75
C GLU A 270 14.47 -36.68 -5.84
N SER A 271 15.14 -37.53 -5.04
CA SER A 271 14.79 -38.95 -4.88
C SER A 271 15.25 -39.52 -3.54
N GLY A 272 14.31 -40.19 -2.84
CA GLY A 272 14.57 -41.01 -1.64
C GLY A 272 14.62 -40.27 -0.30
N VAL A 273 13.96 -40.84 0.73
CA VAL A 273 14.05 -40.35 2.11
C VAL A 273 15.34 -40.89 2.73
N SER A 274 16.31 -40.03 3.04
CA SER A 274 17.53 -40.45 3.73
C SER A 274 17.25 -40.82 5.20
N LEU A 275 18.11 -41.67 5.80
CA LEU A 275 18.02 -42.02 7.23
C LEU A 275 18.08 -40.76 8.13
N ARG A 276 18.87 -39.76 7.73
CA ARG A 276 18.96 -38.45 8.42
C ARG A 276 17.63 -37.70 8.36
N THR A 277 16.95 -37.73 7.20
CA THR A 277 15.63 -37.12 7.02
C THR A 277 14.58 -37.81 7.89
N LEU A 278 14.65 -39.14 8.05
CA LEU A 278 13.74 -39.88 8.91
C LEU A 278 13.91 -39.52 10.40
N ILE A 279 15.15 -39.42 10.87
CA ILE A 279 15.48 -38.99 12.24
C ILE A 279 15.04 -37.54 12.48
N ALA A 280 15.28 -36.64 11.53
CA ALA A 280 14.83 -35.26 11.62
C ALA A 280 13.29 -35.17 11.69
N ARG A 281 12.58 -35.98 10.88
CA ARG A 281 11.11 -36.04 10.90
C ARG A 281 10.55 -36.52 12.24
N THR A 282 11.08 -37.61 12.80
CA THR A 282 10.62 -38.12 14.10
C THR A 282 10.89 -37.12 15.22
N ARG A 283 12.05 -36.46 15.20
CA ARG A 283 12.36 -35.36 16.13
C ARG A 283 11.35 -34.23 16.02
N ASN A 284 11.07 -33.76 14.79
CA ASN A 284 10.12 -32.68 14.56
C ASN A 284 8.69 -33.07 14.98
N SER A 285 8.26 -34.30 14.73
CA SER A 285 6.95 -34.81 15.20
C SER A 285 6.86 -34.85 16.73
N TRP A 286 7.96 -35.18 17.41
CA TRP A 286 7.99 -35.13 18.88
C TRP A 286 7.91 -33.71 19.43
N HIS A 287 8.65 -32.76 18.85
CA HIS A 287 8.56 -31.34 19.22
C HIS A 287 7.14 -30.76 18.96
N ALA A 288 6.52 -31.11 17.83
CA ALA A 288 5.14 -30.73 17.55
C ALA A 288 4.16 -31.29 18.61
N ASN A 289 4.32 -32.55 19.01
CA ASN A 289 3.50 -33.16 20.07
C ASN A 289 3.74 -32.55 21.46
N LYS A 290 4.88 -31.91 21.68
CA LYS A 290 5.16 -31.11 22.90
C LYS A 290 4.56 -29.70 22.87
N GLY A 291 3.91 -29.31 21.78
CA GLY A 291 3.30 -27.99 21.62
C GLY A 291 4.27 -26.90 21.18
N GLU A 292 5.44 -27.24 20.65
CA GLU A 292 6.31 -26.23 20.02
C GLU A 292 5.64 -25.68 18.76
N TYR A 293 5.44 -24.36 18.75
CA TYR A 293 4.76 -23.67 17.66
C TYR A 293 5.70 -23.47 16.46
N ASP A 294 5.29 -23.97 15.29
CA ASP A 294 5.96 -23.74 14.02
C ASP A 294 5.01 -23.08 13.01
N PHE A 295 5.31 -21.81 12.72
CA PHE A 295 4.57 -20.99 11.76
C PHE A 295 4.54 -21.58 10.34
N SER A 296 5.48 -22.45 9.99
CA SER A 296 5.52 -23.12 8.69
C SER A 296 4.27 -23.97 8.43
N HIS A 297 3.62 -24.48 9.49
CA HIS A 297 2.38 -25.24 9.36
C HIS A 297 1.20 -24.37 8.90
N GLU A 298 1.07 -23.14 9.42
CA GLU A 298 0.03 -22.20 9.00
C GLU A 298 0.22 -21.75 7.55
N VAL A 299 1.48 -21.49 7.16
CA VAL A 299 1.83 -21.14 5.78
C VAL A 299 1.45 -22.29 4.85
N LYS A 300 1.83 -23.52 5.21
CA LYS A 300 1.50 -24.72 4.42
C LYS A 300 -0.02 -24.91 4.29
N GLU A 301 -0.77 -24.78 5.38
CA GLU A 301 -2.22 -24.89 5.38
C GLU A 301 -2.84 -23.85 4.44
N ALA A 302 -2.46 -22.58 4.59
CA ALA A 302 -2.96 -21.50 3.73
C ALA A 302 -2.62 -21.71 2.25
N MET A 303 -1.42 -22.22 1.95
CA MET A 303 -0.97 -22.52 0.58
C MET A 303 -1.64 -23.78 0.01
N SER A 304 -1.94 -24.80 0.81
CA SER A 304 -2.62 -26.01 0.32
C SER A 304 -4.03 -25.74 -0.21
N GLY A 305 -4.70 -24.70 0.30
CA GLY A 305 -5.97 -24.22 -0.25
C GLY A 305 -5.82 -23.34 -1.50
N CYS A 306 -4.61 -23.15 -2.02
CA CYS A 306 -4.35 -22.31 -3.19
C CYS A 306 -4.61 -23.08 -4.49
N LEU A 307 -5.57 -22.60 -5.27
CA LEU A 307 -5.93 -23.17 -6.57
C LEU A 307 -5.21 -22.48 -7.74
N ALA A 308 -4.12 -21.75 -7.47
CA ALA A 308 -3.32 -21.03 -8.46
C ALA A 308 -4.13 -20.10 -9.40
N CYS A 309 -5.25 -19.55 -8.93
CA CYS A 309 -6.04 -18.62 -9.74
C CYS A 309 -5.21 -17.35 -10.00
N LYS A 310 -4.90 -17.07 -11.26
CA LYS A 310 -4.09 -15.91 -11.69
C LYS A 310 -4.81 -14.56 -11.58
N ALA A 311 -5.91 -14.52 -10.83
CA ALA A 311 -6.78 -13.35 -10.67
C ALA A 311 -6.07 -12.08 -10.20
N CYS A 312 -4.99 -12.21 -9.42
CA CYS A 312 -4.24 -11.05 -8.93
C CYS A 312 -3.11 -10.59 -9.85
N SER A 313 -2.63 -11.44 -10.75
CA SER A 313 -1.64 -11.02 -11.77
C SER A 313 -2.28 -10.27 -12.93
N THR A 314 -3.61 -10.25 -13.02
CA THR A 314 -4.37 -9.69 -14.14
C THR A 314 -5.16 -8.41 -13.78
N GLN A 315 -5.08 -7.95 -12.52
CA GLN A 315 -5.79 -6.76 -12.02
C GLN A 315 -4.88 -5.53 -11.94
#